data_AF-A0A2W7S460-F1
#
_entry.id   AF-A0A2W7S460-F1
#
_cell.length_a   1.000
_cell.length_b   1.000
_cell.length_c   1.000
_cell.angle_alpha   90.00
_cell.angle_beta   90.00
_cell.angle_gamma   90.00
#
_symmetry.space_group_name_H-M   'P 1'
#
loop_
_entity.id
_entity.type
_entity.pdbx_description
1 polymer ?
#
loop_
_entity_poly.entity_id
_entity_poly.type
_entity_poly.pdbx_seq_one_letter_code
_entity_poly.pdbx_strand_id
1 'polypeptide(L)'
;MKQQFLFLNRVAFIGNIAFMVTMIMHYSGPIFQNKDLESYWVVAGHAVIILNIYLLLNLIFKRSFIQLAPKWLLGFNGSLLLLEAIYFLSL
;
A
#
# COMPACT_ATOMS: atom_id res chain seq x y z
N MET A 1 -10.03 -17.28 8.88
CA MET A 1 -9.13 -16.23 9.42
C MET A 1 -7.70 -16.28 8.90
N LYS A 2 -6.93 -17.38 9.04
CA LYS A 2 -5.52 -17.42 8.56
C LYS A 2 -5.35 -17.13 7.06
N GLN A 3 -6.14 -17.80 6.21
CA GLN A 3 -6.13 -17.56 4.75
C GLN A 3 -6.59 -16.15 4.37
N GLN A 4 -7.54 -15.57 5.11
CA GLN A 4 -8.02 -14.21 4.88
C GLN A 4 -6.91 -13.17 5.14
N PHE A 5 -6.12 -13.36 6.19
CA PHE A 5 -4.99 -12.46 6.50
C PHE A 5 -3.89 -12.54 5.43
N LEU A 6 -3.57 -13.74 4.95
CA LEU A 6 -2.63 -13.92 3.84
C LEU A 6 -3.14 -13.33 2.54
N PHE A 7 -4.44 -13.50 2.24
CA PHE A 7 -5.08 -12.89 1.09
C PHE A 7 -4.97 -11.37 1.14
N LEU A 8 -5.36 -10.75 2.26
CA LEU A 8 -5.29 -9.29 2.43
C LEU A 8 -3.86 -8.76 2.32
N ASN A 9 -2.85 -9.46 2.85
CA ASN A 9 -1.45 -9.07 2.67
C ASN A 9 -0.99 -9.11 1.21
N ARG A 10 -1.49 -10.07 0.42
CA ARG A 10 -1.20 -10.15 -1.02
C ARG A 10 -1.91 -9.03 -1.79
N VAL A 11 -3.15 -8.72 -1.44
CA VAL A 11 -3.88 -7.58 -2.02
C VAL A 11 -3.16 -6.28 -1.71
N ALA A 12 -2.73 -6.07 -0.46
CA ALA A 12 -1.94 -4.92 -0.07
C ALA A 12 -0.63 -4.82 -0.86
N PHE A 13 0.08 -5.94 -1.04
CA PHE A 13 1.30 -5.99 -1.84
C PHE A 13 1.07 -5.58 -3.31
N ILE A 14 -0.02 -6.06 -3.94
CA ILE A 14 -0.38 -5.66 -5.30
C ILE A 14 -0.71 -4.16 -5.35
N GLY A 15 -1.47 -3.67 -4.38
CA GLY A 15 -1.79 -2.25 -4.26
C GLY A 15 -0.54 -1.37 -4.08
N ASN A 16 0.38 -1.82 -3.24
CA ASN A 16 1.67 -1.19 -2.98
C ASN A 16 2.56 -1.13 -4.23
N ILE A 17 2.58 -2.20 -5.04
CA ILE A 17 3.25 -2.18 -6.36
C ILE A 17 2.59 -1.17 -7.28
N ALA A 18 1.25 -1.15 -7.35
CA ALA A 18 0.53 -0.20 -8.17
C ALA A 18 0.86 1.25 -7.76
N PHE A 19 0.88 1.55 -6.45
CA PHE A 19 1.30 2.85 -5.92
C PHE A 19 2.74 3.20 -6.32
N MET A 20 3.69 2.26 -6.21
CA MET A 20 5.07 2.49 -6.62
C MET A 20 5.18 2.82 -8.12
N VAL A 21 4.41 2.13 -8.97
CA VAL A 21 4.32 2.45 -10.41
C VAL A 21 3.73 3.84 -10.63
N THR A 22 2.66 4.20 -9.92
CA THR A 22 2.07 5.55 -9.96
C THR A 22 3.08 6.63 -9.58
N MET A 23 3.83 6.43 -8.50
CA MET A 23 4.87 7.37 -8.05
C MET A 23 5.92 7.58 -9.13
N ILE A 24 6.40 6.48 -9.73
CA ILE A 24 7.35 6.56 -10.84
C ILE A 24 6.74 7.37 -11.97
N MET A 25 5.50 7.09 -12.39
CA MET A 25 4.82 7.82 -13.46
C MET A 25 4.64 9.31 -13.14
N HIS A 26 4.27 9.66 -11.91
CA HIS A 26 4.08 11.03 -11.44
C HIS A 26 5.39 11.84 -11.53
N TYR A 27 6.52 11.26 -11.11
CA TYR A 27 7.84 11.89 -11.22
C TYR A 27 8.49 11.77 -12.61
N SER A 28 7.98 10.91 -13.50
CA SER A 28 8.53 10.70 -14.86
C SER A 28 8.18 11.83 -15.85
N GLY A 29 7.46 12.87 -15.42
CA GLY A 29 7.23 14.09 -16.20
C GLY A 29 5.90 14.13 -16.98
N PRO A 30 5.74 15.11 -17.88
CA PRO A 30 4.45 15.57 -18.40
C PRO A 30 3.67 14.55 -19.26
N ILE A 31 4.28 13.41 -19.61
CA ILE A 31 3.68 12.36 -20.44
C ILE A 31 2.47 11.71 -19.75
N PHE A 32 2.41 11.74 -18.41
CA PHE A 32 1.35 11.11 -17.61
C PHE A 32 0.49 12.10 -16.81
N GLN A 33 0.62 13.42 -17.03
CA GLN A 33 -0.12 14.48 -16.33
C GLN A 33 -1.57 14.65 -16.87
N ASN A 34 -2.27 13.55 -17.12
CA ASN A 34 -3.70 13.61 -17.37
C ASN A 34 -4.43 13.71 -16.03
N LYS A 35 -5.13 14.83 -15.81
CA LYS A 35 -5.82 15.14 -14.55
C LYS A 35 -6.86 14.09 -14.14
N ASP A 36 -7.49 13.43 -15.10
CA ASP A 36 -8.46 12.37 -14.81
C ASP A 36 -7.75 11.11 -14.28
N LEU A 37 -6.62 10.72 -14.91
CA LEU A 37 -5.81 9.60 -14.43
C LEU A 37 -5.27 9.89 -13.03
N GLU A 38 -4.77 11.11 -12.79
CA GLU A 38 -4.27 11.56 -11.49
C GLU A 38 -5.31 11.39 -10.36
N SER A 39 -6.58 11.72 -10.59
CA SER A 39 -7.62 11.54 -9.57
C SER A 39 -7.89 10.07 -9.25
N TYR A 40 -7.92 9.18 -10.25
CA TYR A 40 -8.07 7.73 -10.03
C TYR A 40 -6.91 7.17 -9.23
N TRP A 41 -5.69 7.63 -9.51
CA TRP A 41 -4.49 7.24 -8.79
C TRP A 41 -4.52 7.69 -7.32
N VAL A 42 -4.97 8.91 -7.05
CA VAL A 42 -5.13 9.41 -5.67
C VAL A 42 -6.14 8.57 -4.90
N VAL A 43 -7.29 8.22 -5.50
CA VAL A 43 -8.31 7.38 -4.86
C VAL A 43 -7.78 5.96 -4.63
N ALA A 44 -7.07 5.38 -5.60
CA ALA A 44 -6.44 4.07 -5.45
C ALA A 44 -5.38 4.07 -4.33
N GLY A 45 -4.54 5.11 -4.25
CA GLY A 45 -3.55 5.27 -3.19
C GLY A 45 -4.18 5.31 -1.80
N HIS A 46 -5.26 6.06 -1.60
CA HIS A 46 -5.99 6.07 -0.33
C HIS A 46 -6.53 4.68 0.06
N ALA A 47 -7.06 3.92 -0.91
CA ALA A 47 -7.56 2.58 -0.64
C ALA A 47 -6.45 1.62 -0.18
N VAL A 48 -5.25 1.74 -0.76
CA VAL A 48 -4.07 0.94 -0.39
C VAL A 48 -3.58 1.31 1.01
N ILE A 49 -3.54 2.60 1.36
CA ILE A 49 -3.20 3.08 2.71
C ILE A 49 -4.15 2.51 3.76
N ILE A 50 -5.47 2.60 3.52
CA ILE A 50 -6.48 2.08 4.44
C ILE A 50 -6.26 0.57 4.66
N LEU A 51 -5.97 -0.17 3.60
CA LEU A 51 -5.70 -1.61 3.67
C LEU A 51 -4.40 -1.92 4.44
N ASN A 52 -3.33 -1.18 4.20
CA ASN A 52 -2.06 -1.30 4.92
C ASN A 52 -2.22 -0.97 6.42
N ILE A 53 -2.96 0.08 6.77
CA ILE A 53 -3.27 0.44 8.16
C ILE A 53 -4.08 -0.66 8.83
N TYR A 54 -5.11 -1.19 8.15
CA TYR A 54 -5.90 -2.30 8.68
C TYR A 54 -5.06 -3.54 8.96
N LEU A 55 -4.12 -3.88 8.08
CA LEU A 55 -3.18 -4.98 8.27
C LEU A 55 -2.23 -4.71 9.44
N LEU A 56 -1.72 -3.50 9.58
CA LEU A 56 -0.85 -3.07 10.67
C LEU A 56 -1.57 -3.17 12.03
N LEU A 57 -2.80 -2.67 12.13
CA LEU A 57 -3.61 -2.77 13.34
C LEU A 57 -3.87 -4.23 13.71
N ASN A 58 -4.22 -5.08 12.75
CA ASN A 58 -4.37 -6.52 13.02
C ASN A 58 -3.08 -7.16 13.53
N LEU A 59 -1.92 -6.72 13.03
CA LEU A 59 -0.62 -7.22 13.45
C LEU A 59 -0.25 -6.78 14.87
N ILE A 60 -0.56 -5.52 15.24
CA ILE A 60 -0.36 -4.96 16.58
C ILE A 60 -1.27 -5.66 17.60
N PHE A 61 -2.57 -5.73 17.31
CA PHE A 61 -3.55 -6.26 18.26
C PHE A 61 -3.57 -7.79 18.34
N LYS A 62 -3.11 -8.48 17.30
CA LYS A 62 -3.13 -9.94 17.24
C LYS A 62 -1.77 -10.47 16.80
N ARG A 63 -0.82 -10.50 17.74
CA ARG A 63 0.57 -11.00 17.55
C ARG A 63 0.67 -12.38 16.87
N SER A 64 -0.34 -13.24 16.99
CA SER A 64 -0.39 -14.55 16.32
C SER A 64 -0.39 -14.47 14.79
N PHE A 65 -0.70 -13.31 14.20
CA PHE A 65 -0.66 -13.11 12.74
C PHE A 65 0.74 -12.80 12.18
N ILE A 66 1.70 -12.43 13.03
CA ILE A 66 3.10 -12.22 12.62
C ILE A 66 3.72 -13.53 12.12
N GLN A 67 3.31 -14.67 12.67
CA GLN A 67 3.75 -16.00 12.24
C GLN A 67 3.06 -16.48 10.96
N LEU A 68 1.97 -15.81 10.55
CA LEU A 68 1.12 -16.28 9.45
C LEU A 68 1.48 -15.67 8.10
N ALA A 69 2.13 -14.51 8.06
CA ALA A 69 2.60 -13.89 6.83
C ALA A 69 4.13 -13.92 6.73
N PRO A 70 4.70 -14.04 5.52
CA PRO A 70 6.14 -13.92 5.32
C PRO A 70 6.65 -12.57 5.84
N LYS A 71 7.71 -12.58 6.66
CA LYS A 71 8.27 -11.35 7.26
C LYS A 71 8.69 -10.30 6.23
N TRP A 72 9.19 -10.74 5.07
CA TRP A 72 9.57 -9.84 3.98
C TRP A 72 8.36 -9.09 3.41
N LEU A 73 7.20 -9.75 3.31
CA LEU A 73 5.95 -9.16 2.80
C LEU A 73 5.42 -8.11 3.78
N LEU A 74 5.48 -8.42 5.07
CA LEU A 74 5.13 -7.48 6.14
C LEU A 74 6.07 -6.27 6.15
N GLY A 75 7.38 -6.51 6.00
CA GLY A 75 8.38 -5.45 5.90
C GLY A 75 8.15 -4.55 4.69
N PHE A 76 7.91 -5.14 3.52
CA PHE A 76 7.64 -4.41 2.28
C PHE A 76 6.36 -3.55 2.39
N ASN A 77 5.25 -4.14 2.83
CA ASN A 77 3.99 -3.42 3.02
C ASN A 77 4.13 -2.31 4.07
N GLY A 78 4.87 -2.55 5.15
CA GLY A 78 5.16 -1.53 6.17
C GLY A 78 6.03 -0.38 5.64
N SER A 79 7.07 -0.68 4.87
CA SER A 79 7.93 0.35 4.27
C SER A 79 7.20 1.19 3.24
N LEU A 80 6.31 0.59 2.44
CA LEU A 80 5.52 1.32 1.47
C LEU A 80 4.40 2.11 2.11
N LEU A 81 3.80 1.64 3.20
CA LEU A 81 2.88 2.47 4.00
C LEU A 81 3.55 3.77 4.49
N LEU A 82 4.82 3.71 4.93
CA LEU A 82 5.57 4.90 5.32
C LEU A 82 5.81 5.83 4.12
N LEU A 83 6.20 5.27 2.97
CA LEU A 83 6.42 6.03 1.74
C LEU A 83 5.13 6.69 1.24
N GLU A 84 4.01 5.95 1.27
CA GLU A 84 2.66 6.42 0.96
C GLU A 84 2.27 7.58 1.86
N ALA A 85 2.47 7.45 3.17
CA ALA A 85 2.16 8.51 4.13
C ALA A 85 2.99 9.78 3.88
N ILE A 86 4.29 9.64 3.59
CA ILE A 86 5.17 10.78 3.26
C ILE A 86 4.70 11.45 1.97
N TYR A 87 4.41 10.67 0.92
CA TYR A 87 3.94 11.19 -0.36
C TYR A 87 2.64 11.99 -0.20
N PHE A 88 1.66 11.44 0.52
CA PHE A 88 0.39 12.13 0.74
C PHE A 88 0.52 13.39 1.61
N LEU A 89 1.48 13.43 2.54
CA LEU A 89 1.78 14.65 3.29
C LEU A 89 2.49 15.71 2.44
N SER A 90 3.12 15.30 1.33
CA SER A 90 3.82 16.18 0.40
C SER A 90 3.00 16.63 -0.82
N LEU A 91 1.83 16.01 -1.02
CA LEU A 91 0.86 16.35 -2.06
C LEU A 91 0.06 17.60 -1.65
#